data_AF-X1FMN5-F1
#
_entry.id   AF-X1FMN5-F1
#
_cell.length_a   1.000
_cell.length_b   1.000
_cell.length_c   1.000
_cell.angle_alpha   90.00
_cell.angle_beta   90.00
_cell.angle_gamma   90.00
#
_symmetry.space_group_name_H-M   'P 1'
#
loop_
_entity.id
_entity.type
_entity.pdbx_description
1 polymer ?
#
loop_
_entity_poly.entity_id
_entity_poly.type
_entity_poly.pdbx_seq_one_letter_code
_entity_poly.pdbx_strand_id
1 'polypeptide(L)'
;MTKKLVLETEKTVQQTLSDLARLFKEMAIDEWVPLPEDTGPGYNIKFMWNKKWVPIKSTLQPTKAGNIRMCYRAIHYVWEMQIRGITGVVSQAISEMGLVAISAEDALAEDYALLGLDNNVDAEKIK
;
A
#
# COMPACT_ATOMS: atom_id res chain seq x y z
N MET A 1 15.75 -20.83 -0.90
CA MET A 1 15.72 -19.63 -0.02
C MET A 1 15.30 -18.42 -0.85
N THR A 2 14.01 -18.11 -0.90
CA THR A 2 13.50 -17.00 -1.74
C THR A 2 13.56 -15.70 -0.95
N LYS A 3 14.77 -15.18 -0.78
CA LYS A 3 15.06 -13.93 -0.06
C LYS A 3 14.94 -12.76 -1.04
N LYS A 4 13.74 -12.20 -1.24
CA LYS A 4 13.59 -10.91 -1.95
C LYS A 4 12.29 -10.15 -1.67
N LEU A 5 11.75 -10.24 -0.45
CA LEU A 5 10.64 -9.37 0.01
C LEU A 5 11.12 -8.11 0.76
N VAL A 6 12.41 -8.03 1.09
CA VAL A 6 12.98 -6.87 1.78
C VAL A 6 13.40 -5.82 0.76
N LEU A 7 12.90 -4.62 0.95
CA LEU A 7 13.29 -3.45 0.19
C LEU A 7 14.65 -2.95 0.71
N GLU A 8 15.65 -2.98 -0.15
CA GLU A 8 16.91 -2.29 0.11
C GLU A 8 16.72 -0.80 -0.16
N THR A 9 16.92 0.03 0.87
CA THR A 9 16.86 1.49 0.75
C THR A 9 17.79 2.15 1.76
N GLU A 10 18.53 3.15 1.29
CA GLU A 10 19.35 4.03 2.14
C GLU A 10 18.58 5.29 2.57
N LYS A 11 17.35 5.49 2.06
CA LYS A 11 16.55 6.66 2.40
C LYS A 11 16.09 6.61 3.84
N THR A 12 16.21 7.74 4.53
CA THR A 12 15.62 7.89 5.86
C THR A 12 14.10 8.04 5.79
N VAL A 13 13.44 7.89 6.93
CA VAL A 13 12.01 8.21 7.07
C VAL A 13 11.74 9.64 6.62
N GLN A 14 12.55 10.61 7.06
CA GLN A 14 12.36 12.03 6.71
C GLN A 14 12.51 12.29 5.22
N GLN A 15 13.51 11.69 4.56
CA GLN A 15 13.69 11.84 3.11
C GLN A 15 12.49 11.26 2.35
N THR A 16 11.95 10.14 2.82
CA THR A 16 10.75 9.53 2.22
C THR A 16 9.50 10.38 2.45
N LEU A 17 9.34 11.00 3.64
CA LEU A 17 8.25 11.94 3.91
C LEU A 17 8.32 13.17 2.99
N SER A 18 9.51 13.71 2.75
CA SER A 18 9.70 14.82 1.81
C SER A 18 9.32 14.45 0.37
N ASP A 19 9.68 13.24 -0.07
CA ASP A 19 9.28 12.74 -1.39
C ASP A 19 7.77 12.50 -1.47
N LEU A 20 7.16 11.99 -0.41
CA LEU A 20 5.72 11.80 -0.32
C LEU A 20 4.96 13.12 -0.37
N ALA A 21 5.44 14.14 0.35
CA ALA A 21 4.86 15.49 0.31
C ALA A 21 4.90 16.09 -1.10
N ARG A 22 6.00 15.87 -1.85
CA ARG A 22 6.11 16.28 -3.25
C ARG A 22 5.10 15.55 -4.13
N LEU A 23 5.00 14.23 -3.97
CA LEU A 23 4.05 13.40 -4.71
C LEU A 23 2.60 13.81 -4.45
N PHE A 24 2.21 13.99 -3.19
CA PHE A 24 0.86 14.41 -2.83
C PHE A 24 0.51 15.80 -3.36
N LYS A 25 1.46 16.72 -3.41
CA LYS A 25 1.28 18.01 -4.09
C LYS A 25 1.00 17.84 -5.59
N GLU A 26 1.73 16.95 -6.27
CA GLU A 26 1.49 16.63 -7.69
C GLU A 26 0.12 15.99 -7.93
N MET A 27 -0.34 15.20 -6.96
CA MET A 27 -1.65 14.55 -6.95
C MET A 27 -2.81 15.45 -6.52
N ALA A 28 -2.55 16.71 -6.14
CA ALA A 28 -3.52 17.63 -5.53
C ALA A 28 -4.19 17.06 -4.25
N ILE A 29 -3.40 16.37 -3.43
CA ILE A 29 -3.79 15.88 -2.09
C ILE A 29 -3.22 16.86 -1.06
N ASP A 30 -4.11 17.65 -0.45
CA ASP A 30 -3.73 18.65 0.54
C ASP A 30 -3.77 18.11 1.98
N GLU A 31 -4.63 17.12 2.24
CA GLU A 31 -4.81 16.54 3.58
C GLU A 31 -4.21 15.15 3.66
N TRP A 32 -3.15 15.00 4.44
CA TRP A 32 -2.54 13.71 4.74
C TRP A 32 -1.79 13.72 6.07
N VAL A 33 -1.64 12.53 6.66
CA VAL A 33 -1.03 12.33 7.99
C VAL A 33 -0.11 11.11 7.95
N PRO A 34 1.18 11.26 8.27
CA PRO A 34 2.06 10.13 8.54
C PRO A 34 1.82 9.61 9.96
N LEU A 35 1.64 8.29 10.08
CA LEU A 35 1.31 7.59 11.32
C LEU A 35 2.30 6.42 11.52
N PRO A 36 3.52 6.68 12.03
CA PRO A 36 4.42 5.59 12.43
C PRO A 36 3.78 4.76 13.54
N GLU A 37 3.98 3.44 13.55
CA GLU A 37 3.55 2.62 14.70
C GLU A 37 4.40 2.92 15.93
N ASP A 38 3.79 2.94 17.11
CA ASP A 38 4.49 3.21 18.37
C ASP A 38 5.54 2.13 18.67
N THR A 39 5.20 0.87 18.39
CA THR A 39 6.06 -0.29 18.58
C THR A 39 6.34 -1.00 17.27
N GLY A 40 7.60 -1.30 16.99
CA GLY A 40 8.00 -2.05 15.80
C GLY A 40 8.26 -1.19 14.57
N PRO A 41 8.50 -1.82 13.40
CA PRO A 41 8.94 -1.13 12.20
C PRO A 41 7.77 -0.61 11.34
N GLY A 42 6.51 -0.84 11.72
CA GLY A 42 5.36 -0.50 10.90
C GLY A 42 5.19 0.99 10.64
N TYR A 43 4.60 1.31 9.49
CA TYR A 43 4.30 2.68 9.08
C TYR A 43 2.97 2.76 8.36
N ASN A 44 2.16 3.75 8.71
CA ASN A 44 0.88 4.04 8.09
C ASN A 44 0.86 5.48 7.56
N ILE A 45 0.10 5.72 6.50
CA ILE A 45 -0.16 7.02 5.92
C ILE A 45 -1.66 7.09 5.67
N LYS A 46 -2.32 8.15 6.15
CA LYS A 46 -3.70 8.46 5.77
C LYS A 46 -3.71 9.70 4.89
N PHE A 47 -4.52 9.71 3.84
CA PHE A 47 -4.69 10.87 2.99
C PHE A 47 -6.14 11.01 2.52
N MET A 48 -6.56 12.24 2.22
CA MET A 48 -7.89 12.52 1.68
C MET A 48 -7.88 12.36 0.16
N TRP A 49 -8.70 11.45 -0.35
CA TRP A 49 -8.87 11.22 -1.78
C TRP A 49 -10.35 11.06 -2.11
N ASN A 50 -10.84 11.79 -3.11
CA ASN A 50 -12.26 11.74 -3.51
C ASN A 50 -13.23 11.89 -2.32
N LYS A 51 -12.92 12.80 -1.38
CA LYS A 51 -13.68 13.08 -0.15
C LYS A 51 -13.76 11.89 0.84
N LYS A 52 -12.83 10.94 0.76
CA LYS A 52 -12.70 9.83 1.69
C LYS A 52 -11.28 9.77 2.25
N TRP A 53 -11.17 9.41 3.53
CA TRP A 53 -9.88 9.07 4.13
C TRP A 53 -9.44 7.69 3.66
N VAL A 54 -8.25 7.63 3.06
CA VAL A 54 -7.63 6.40 2.56
C VAL A 54 -6.41 6.08 3.41
N PRO A 55 -6.37 4.91 4.08
CA PRO A 55 -5.19 4.42 4.78
C PRO A 55 -4.28 3.58 3.87
N ILE A 56 -2.96 3.69 4.03
CA ILE A 56 -1.97 2.79 3.44
C ILE A 56 -0.94 2.42 4.50
N LYS A 57 -0.74 1.11 4.72
CA LYS A 57 0.09 0.59 5.80
C LYS A 57 1.10 -0.43 5.31
N SER A 58 2.33 -0.38 5.83
CA SER A 58 3.33 -1.42 5.62
C SER A 58 3.96 -1.84 6.94
N THR A 59 4.12 -3.16 7.13
CA THR A 59 4.72 -3.78 8.33
C THR A 59 5.77 -4.83 8.01
N LEU A 60 5.87 -5.29 6.75
CA LEU A 60 6.74 -6.40 6.37
C LEU A 60 8.23 -6.05 6.31
N GLN A 61 8.57 -4.76 6.22
CA GLN A 61 9.97 -4.36 6.20
C GLN A 61 10.58 -4.40 7.60
N PRO A 62 11.87 -4.76 7.72
CA PRO A 62 12.53 -4.83 9.01
C PRO A 62 12.73 -3.46 9.68
N THR A 63 12.57 -2.36 8.93
CA THR A 63 12.79 -1.00 9.41
C THR A 63 11.63 -0.06 9.08
N LYS A 64 11.43 0.96 9.92
CA LYS A 64 10.46 2.06 9.65
C LYS A 64 10.73 2.74 8.31
N ALA A 65 12.01 2.95 7.99
CA ALA A 65 12.44 3.52 6.71
C ALA A 65 12.02 2.65 5.53
N GLY A 66 12.16 1.32 5.64
CA GLY A 66 11.66 0.39 4.64
C GLY A 66 10.14 0.45 4.50
N ASN A 67 9.40 0.41 5.61
CA ASN A 67 7.94 0.37 5.58
C ASN A 67 7.33 1.68 5.02
N ILE A 68 7.81 2.86 5.42
CA ILE A 68 7.33 4.11 4.80
C ILE A 68 7.70 4.18 3.31
N ARG A 69 8.86 3.65 2.92
CA ARG A 69 9.26 3.59 1.51
C ARG A 69 8.37 2.65 0.71
N MET A 70 7.89 1.56 1.30
CA MET A 70 6.86 0.72 0.68
C MET A 70 5.55 1.47 0.48
N CYS A 71 5.06 2.19 1.48
CA CYS A 71 3.86 3.03 1.34
C CYS A 71 4.04 4.06 0.21
N TYR A 72 5.17 4.77 0.18
CA TYR A 72 5.49 5.71 -0.90
C TYR A 72 5.48 5.05 -2.28
N ARG A 73 6.14 3.89 -2.44
CA ARG A 73 6.23 3.20 -3.73
C ARG A 73 4.85 2.78 -4.23
N ALA A 74 3.99 2.33 -3.33
CA ALA A 74 2.65 1.90 -3.69
C ALA A 74 1.79 3.09 -4.16
N ILE A 75 1.80 4.20 -3.42
CA ILE A 75 1.11 5.44 -3.82
C ILE A 75 1.63 5.94 -5.16
N HIS A 76 2.96 6.00 -5.33
CA HIS A 76 3.59 6.46 -6.57
C HIS A 76 3.20 5.60 -7.78
N TYR A 77 3.16 4.27 -7.60
CA TYR A 77 2.77 3.35 -8.67
C TYR A 77 1.31 3.54 -9.10
N VAL A 78 0.42 3.70 -8.12
CA VAL A 78 -1.00 3.97 -8.36
C VAL A 78 -1.18 5.30 -9.10
N TRP A 79 -0.40 6.32 -8.73
CA TRP A 79 -0.41 7.62 -9.41
C TRP A 79 0.07 7.53 -10.86
N GLU A 80 1.17 6.81 -11.11
CA GLU A 80 1.68 6.55 -12.47
C GLU A 80 0.65 5.89 -13.38
N MET A 81 -0.14 4.94 -12.84
CA MET A 81 -1.24 4.31 -13.59
C MET A 81 -2.34 5.31 -13.95
N GLN A 82 -2.73 6.17 -13.01
CA GLN A 82 -3.74 7.21 -13.22
C GLN A 82 -3.30 8.19 -14.33
N ILE A 83 -2.04 8.64 -14.31
CA ILE A 83 -1.49 9.55 -15.34
C ILE A 83 -1.55 8.92 -16.74
N ARG A 84 -1.39 7.59 -16.83
CA ARG A 84 -1.48 6.85 -18.11
C ARG A 84 -2.91 6.58 -18.57
N GLY A 85 -3.91 7.13 -17.87
CA GLY A 85 -5.33 6.94 -18.20
C GLY A 85 -5.91 5.60 -17.76
N ILE A 86 -5.17 4.80 -16.98
CA ILE A 86 -5.67 3.55 -16.41
C ILE A 86 -6.51 3.90 -15.19
N THR A 87 -7.83 3.96 -15.40
CA THR A 87 -8.84 4.30 -14.39
C THR A 87 -9.63 3.05 -13.97
N GLY A 88 -10.37 3.10 -12.87
CA GLY A 88 -11.11 1.93 -12.34
C GLY A 88 -10.28 1.08 -11.38
N VAL A 89 -9.22 0.43 -11.86
CA VAL A 89 -8.31 -0.38 -11.02
C VAL A 89 -7.60 0.47 -9.98
N VAL A 90 -7.18 1.69 -10.35
CA VAL A 90 -6.54 2.65 -9.45
C VAL A 90 -7.50 3.11 -8.36
N SER A 91 -8.72 3.50 -8.72
CA SER A 91 -9.74 3.91 -7.74
C SER A 91 -10.12 2.78 -6.80
N GLN A 92 -10.14 1.53 -7.30
CA GLN A 92 -10.44 0.35 -6.50
C GLN A 92 -9.26 -0.01 -5.58
N ALA A 93 -8.03 0.00 -6.08
CA ALA A 93 -6.84 -0.18 -5.26
C ALA A 93 -6.71 0.89 -4.17
N ILE A 94 -7.10 2.14 -4.44
CA ILE A 94 -7.11 3.21 -3.42
C ILE A 94 -8.31 3.03 -2.45
N SER A 95 -9.49 2.68 -2.95
CA SER A 95 -10.74 2.69 -2.17
C SER A 95 -11.02 1.39 -1.41
N GLU A 96 -10.58 0.25 -1.90
CA GLU A 96 -10.85 -1.09 -1.35
C GLU A 96 -9.58 -1.67 -0.73
N MET A 97 -8.43 -1.51 -1.38
CA MET A 97 -7.15 -2.05 -0.92
C MET A 97 -6.32 -0.97 -0.21
N GLY A 98 -6.68 -0.53 0.99
CA GLY A 98 -5.74 0.27 1.79
C GLY A 98 -4.44 -0.51 1.99
N LEU A 99 -3.47 -0.42 1.07
CA LEU A 99 -2.56 -1.52 0.67
C LEU A 99 -2.04 -2.27 1.89
N VAL A 100 -2.76 -3.32 2.30
CA VAL A 100 -2.38 -4.11 3.45
C VAL A 100 -1.37 -5.10 2.91
N ALA A 101 -0.16 -5.04 3.43
CA ALA A 101 0.75 -6.15 3.31
C ALA A 101 0.24 -7.27 4.25
N ILE A 102 -0.80 -7.96 3.80
CA ILE A 102 -1.29 -9.18 4.43
C ILE A 102 -0.29 -10.27 4.07
N SER A 103 -0.07 -11.22 4.97
CA SER A 103 0.67 -12.43 4.61
C SER A 103 0.03 -13.02 3.33
N ALA A 104 0.79 -13.74 2.49
CA ALA A 104 0.24 -14.32 1.27
C ALA A 104 -1.00 -15.21 1.57
N GLU A 105 -1.05 -15.79 2.77
CA GLU A 105 -2.14 -16.61 3.28
C GLU A 105 -3.41 -15.79 3.57
N ASP A 106 -3.27 -14.59 4.14
CA ASP A 106 -4.41 -13.72 4.46
C ASP A 106 -4.93 -12.96 3.22
N ALA A 107 -4.06 -12.63 2.26
CA ALA A 107 -4.46 -12.03 0.98
C ALA A 107 -5.28 -13.01 0.14
N LEU A 108 -4.85 -14.27 0.09
CA LEU A 108 -5.64 -15.33 -0.53
C LEU A 108 -6.98 -15.53 0.20
N ALA A 109 -6.99 -15.43 1.53
CA ALA A 109 -8.22 -15.57 2.31
C ALA A 109 -9.26 -14.48 2.04
N GLU A 110 -8.83 -13.21 1.92
CA GLU A 110 -9.72 -12.11 1.55
C GLU A 110 -10.21 -12.23 0.11
N ASP A 111 -9.34 -12.60 -0.84
CA ASP A 111 -9.71 -12.83 -2.25
C ASP A 111 -10.73 -13.98 -2.37
N TYR A 112 -10.55 -15.07 -1.63
CA TYR A 112 -11.52 -16.17 -1.57
C TYR A 112 -12.85 -15.71 -0.96
N ALA A 113 -12.82 -14.96 0.14
CA ALA A 113 -14.04 -14.46 0.78
C ALA A 113 -14.84 -13.49 -0.13
N LEU A 114 -14.16 -12.62 -0.88
CA LEU A 114 -14.78 -11.72 -1.86
C LEU A 114 -15.42 -12.47 -3.03
N LEU A 115 -14.84 -13.60 -3.42
CA LEU A 115 -15.38 -14.51 -4.44
C LEU A 115 -16.44 -15.48 -3.88
N GLY A 116 -16.74 -15.42 -2.57
CA GLY A 116 -17.67 -16.33 -1.89
C GLY A 116 -17.16 -17.77 -1.79
N LEU A 117 -15.84 -17.94 -1.85
CA LEU A 117 -15.12 -19.20 -1.82
C LEU A 117 -14.47 -19.42 -0.45
N ASP A 118 -14.27 -20.69 -0.08
CA ASP A 118 -13.57 -21.06 1.15
C ASP A 118 -12.07 -21.25 0.88
N ASN A 119 -11.21 -21.10 1.89
CA ASN A 119 -9.74 -21.07 1.73
C ASN A 119 -9.10 -22.42 1.36
N ASN A 120 -9.91 -23.42 1.06
CA ASN A 120 -9.53 -24.77 0.62
C ASN A 120 -10.00 -25.08 -0.80
N VAL A 121 -10.31 -24.06 -1.60
CA VAL A 121 -10.76 -24.27 -2.98
C VAL A 121 -9.56 -24.55 -3.89
N ASP A 122 -9.59 -25.73 -4.53
CA ASP A 122 -8.61 -26.18 -5.51
C ASP A 122 -8.45 -25.14 -6.64
N ALA A 123 -7.21 -24.82 -7.01
CA ALA A 123 -6.87 -23.71 -7.91
C ALA A 123 -7.54 -23.79 -9.29
N GLU A 124 -8.01 -24.98 -9.71
CA GLU A 124 -8.74 -25.18 -10.96
C GLU A 124 -10.16 -24.59 -10.98
N LYS A 125 -10.70 -24.16 -9.84
CA LYS A 125 -12.04 -23.56 -9.73
C LYS A 125 -12.05 -22.03 -9.81
N ILE A 126 -10.87 -21.39 -9.83
CA ILE A 126 -10.74 -19.95 -10.06
C ILE A 126 -10.66 -19.75 -11.59
N LYS A 127 -11.81 -19.48 -12.22
CA LYS A 127 -11.93 -19.14 -13.65
C LYS A 127 -12.64 -17.81 -13.83
#